data_AF-A0A2T7UCK9-F1
#
_entry.id   AF-A0A2T7UCK9-F1
#
_cell.length_a   1.000
_cell.length_b   1.000
_cell.length_c   1.000
_cell.angle_alpha   90.00
_cell.angle_beta   90.00
_cell.angle_gamma   90.00
#
_symmetry.space_group_name_H-M   'P 1'
#
loop_
_entity.id
_entity.type
_entity.pdbx_description
1 polymer ?
#
loop_
_entity_poly.entity_id
_entity_poly.type
_entity_poly.pdbx_seq_one_letter_code
_entity_poly.pdbx_strand_id
1 'polypeptide(L)'
;MAVSVRLEPLLEKELELTAKRMGVTKSQFIVAALERALGRKNPYDLLLKVQAEVREPLPEGNQFLSPTKAAIRSKLSAKRDAHLADWLAFQEAKKQGKVWSGSDQETDTP
;
A
#
# COMPACT_ATOMS: atom_id res chain seq x y z
N MET A 1 8.67 -35.43 14.32
CA MET A 1 9.84 -36.04 13.66
C MET A 1 10.88 -34.95 13.46
N ALA A 2 12.11 -35.13 13.92
CA ALA A 2 13.16 -34.11 13.77
C ALA A 2 13.85 -34.25 12.41
N VAL A 3 14.10 -33.13 11.73
CA VAL A 3 14.80 -33.07 10.44
C VAL A 3 16.13 -32.35 10.66
N SER A 4 17.24 -32.99 10.30
CA SER A 4 18.56 -32.35 10.29
C SER A 4 18.84 -31.79 8.90
N VAL A 5 19.33 -30.54 8.84
CA VAL A 5 19.65 -29.84 7.60
C VAL A 5 21.12 -29.47 7.65
N ARG A 6 21.86 -29.79 6.58
CA ARG A 6 23.24 -29.31 6.39
C ARG A 6 23.19 -28.10 5.47
N LEU A 7 23.63 -26.96 5.98
CA LEU A 7 23.70 -25.70 5.24
C LEU A 7 25.17 -25.42 4.87
N GLU A 8 25.39 -24.65 3.82
CA GLU A 8 26.72 -24.12 3.57
C GLU A 8 27.14 -23.14 4.68
N PRO A 9 28.43 -23.08 5.06
CA PRO A 9 28.88 -22.27 6.19
C PRO A 9 28.55 -20.77 6.08
N LEU A 10 28.53 -20.22 4.86
CA LEU A 10 28.16 -18.83 4.64
C LEU A 10 26.67 -18.59 4.87
N LEU A 11 25.82 -19.47 4.33
CA LEU A 11 24.38 -19.42 4.50
C LEU A 11 23.98 -19.59 5.96
N GLU A 12 24.69 -20.42 6.72
CA GLU A 12 24.44 -20.57 8.16
C GLU A 12 24.69 -19.27 8.94
N LYS A 13 25.76 -18.54 8.60
CA LYS A 13 26.05 -17.24 9.22
C LYS A 13 25.00 -16.20 8.89
N GLU A 14 24.56 -16.14 7.63
CA GLU A 14 23.49 -15.24 7.20
C GLU A 14 22.18 -15.56 7.93
N LEU A 15 21.85 -16.84 8.05
CA LEU A 15 20.68 -17.30 8.79
C LEU A 15 20.74 -16.89 10.26
N GLU A 16 21.89 -17.06 10.91
CA GLU A 16 22.09 -16.66 12.30
C GLU A 16 21.91 -15.16 12.50
N LEU A 17 22.52 -14.36 11.62
CA LEU A 17 22.46 -12.91 11.67
C LEU A 17 21.02 -12.42 11.46
N THR A 18 20.32 -13.00 10.48
CA THR A 18 18.93 -12.64 10.17
C THR A 18 17.98 -13.03 11.29
N ALA A 19 18.12 -14.25 11.82
CA ALA A 19 17.35 -14.71 12.98
C ALA A 19 17.56 -13.79 14.20
N LYS A 20 18.81 -13.40 14.47
CA LYS A 20 19.16 -12.46 15.54
C LYS A 20 18.53 -11.08 15.33
N ARG A 21 18.55 -10.54 14.10
CA ARG A 21 17.88 -9.26 13.76
C ARG A 21 16.37 -9.31 13.99
N MET A 22 15.76 -10.47 13.74
CA MET A 22 14.33 -10.69 13.93
C MET A 22 13.96 -11.10 15.37
N GLY A 23 14.95 -11.30 16.26
CA GLY A 23 14.73 -11.75 17.63
C GLY A 23 14.21 -13.19 17.75
N VAL A 24 14.42 -14.03 16.72
CA VAL A 24 13.95 -15.42 16.67
C VAL A 24 15.11 -16.41 16.67
N THR A 25 14.83 -17.67 16.98
CA THR A 25 15.85 -18.73 16.90
C THR A 25 16.08 -19.20 15.46
N LYS A 26 17.23 -19.84 15.21
CA LYS A 26 17.57 -20.44 13.90
C LYS A 26 16.47 -21.39 13.42
N SER A 27 15.96 -22.26 14.30
CA SER A 27 14.91 -23.23 13.94
C SER A 27 13.58 -22.56 13.62
N GLN A 28 13.17 -21.55 14.40
CA GLN A 28 11.94 -20.78 14.14
C GLN A 28 12.01 -20.04 12.81
N PHE A 29 13.16 -19.46 12.49
CA PHE A 29 13.38 -18.80 11.20
C PHE A 29 13.24 -19.78 10.04
N ILE A 30 13.85 -20.97 10.12
CA ILE A 30 13.75 -22.00 9.07
C ILE A 30 12.31 -22.45 8.89
N VAL A 31 11.59 -22.70 9.98
CA VAL A 31 10.17 -23.11 9.93
C VAL A 31 9.34 -22.00 9.27
N ALA A 32 9.51 -20.75 9.66
CA ALA A 32 8.79 -19.63 9.07
C ALA A 32 9.10 -19.45 7.58
N ALA A 33 10.37 -19.61 7.17
CA ALA A 33 10.78 -19.55 5.77
C ALA A 33 10.15 -20.68 4.95
N LEU A 34 10.09 -21.91 5.49
CA LEU A 34 9.42 -23.04 4.86
C LEU A 34 7.91 -22.83 4.76
N GLU A 35 7.26 -22.37 5.82
CA GLU A 35 5.83 -22.04 5.81
C GLU A 35 5.50 -20.97 4.77
N ARG A 36 6.41 -20.00 4.59
CA ARG A 36 6.30 -18.96 3.56
C ARG A 36 6.50 -19.52 2.15
N ALA A 37 7.52 -20.36 1.95
CA ALA A 37 7.79 -21.00 0.66
C ALA A 37 6.67 -21.96 0.24
N LEU A 38 6.04 -22.64 1.20
CA LEU A 38 4.87 -23.50 1.00
C LEU A 38 3.54 -22.72 0.91
N GLY A 39 3.59 -21.39 0.93
CA GLY A 39 2.41 -20.53 0.75
C GLY A 39 1.45 -20.47 1.94
N ARG A 40 1.76 -21.08 3.09
CA ARG A 40 0.92 -21.06 4.30
C ARG A 40 0.96 -19.71 5.04
N LYS A 41 2.00 -18.90 4.80
CA LYS A 41 2.15 -17.53 5.32
C LYS A 41 2.37 -16.54 4.16
N ASN A 42 1.40 -16.47 3.25
CA ASN A 42 1.49 -15.54 2.14
C ASN A 42 1.28 -14.09 2.64
N PRO A 43 2.28 -13.20 2.53
CA PRO A 43 2.11 -11.79 2.91
C PRO A 43 1.05 -11.07 2.07
N TYR A 44 0.75 -11.57 0.87
CA TYR A 44 -0.30 -11.04 0.02
C TYR A 44 -1.68 -11.21 0.65
N ASP A 45 -1.95 -12.34 1.31
CA ASP A 45 -3.23 -12.57 1.98
C ASP A 45 -3.42 -11.62 3.17
N LEU A 46 -2.31 -11.25 3.84
CA LEU A 46 -2.33 -10.25 4.90
C LEU A 46 -2.58 -8.85 4.35
N LEU A 47 -1.99 -8.51 3.20
CA LEU A 47 -2.25 -7.27 2.49
C LEU A 47 -3.72 -7.19 2.04
N LEU A 48 -4.28 -8.28 1.50
CA LEU A 48 -5.69 -8.35 1.13
C LEU A 48 -6.61 -8.17 2.34
N LYS A 49 -6.28 -8.76 3.50
CA LYS A 49 -7.02 -8.56 4.74
C LYS A 49 -6.98 -7.11 5.22
N VAL A 50 -5.80 -6.49 5.25
CA VAL A 50 -5.67 -5.08 5.61
C VAL A 50 -6.44 -4.19 4.64
N GLN A 51 -6.37 -4.48 3.33
CA GLN A 51 -7.17 -3.77 2.34
C GLN A 51 -8.67 -3.95 2.56
N ALA A 52 -9.13 -5.14 2.93
CA ALA A 52 -10.52 -5.40 3.27
C ALA A 52 -10.96 -4.64 4.52
N GLU A 53 -10.13 -4.60 5.57
CA GLU A 53 -10.40 -3.83 6.80
C GLU A 53 -10.38 -2.32 6.58
N VAL A 54 -9.53 -1.81 5.68
CA VAL A 54 -9.53 -0.39 5.28
C VAL A 54 -10.71 -0.08 4.35
N ARG A 55 -11.19 -1.07 3.60
CA ARG A 55 -12.31 -0.95 2.66
C ARG A 55 -13.67 -1.20 3.30
N GLU A 56 -13.73 -1.74 4.52
CA GLU A 56 -14.93 -1.63 5.36
C GLU A 56 -15.29 -0.14 5.40
N PRO A 57 -16.40 0.26 4.75
CA PRO A 57 -16.82 1.64 4.83
C PRO A 57 -17.10 1.89 6.31
N LEU A 58 -16.34 2.81 6.93
CA LEU A 58 -16.80 3.43 8.18
C LEU A 58 -18.29 3.74 7.95
N PRO A 59 -19.19 3.41 8.89
CA PRO A 59 -20.61 3.58 8.69
C PRO A 59 -20.85 5.01 8.21
N GLU A 60 -21.15 5.15 6.91
CA GLU A 60 -21.34 6.43 6.26
C GLU A 60 -22.73 6.92 6.64
N GLY A 61 -22.84 7.37 7.88
CA GLY A 61 -23.89 8.25 8.32
C GLY A 61 -23.38 9.68 8.21
N ASN A 62 -23.74 10.39 7.13
CA ASN A 62 -23.74 11.86 7.11
C ASN A 62 -24.56 12.48 8.26
N GLN A 63 -25.30 11.64 9.00
CA GLN A 63 -26.23 11.98 10.08
C GLN A 63 -25.56 12.54 11.34
N PHE A 64 -24.23 12.46 11.49
CA PHE A 64 -23.51 12.99 12.67
C PHE A 64 -22.40 14.00 12.33
N LEU A 65 -22.28 14.46 11.09
CA LEU A 65 -21.28 15.47 10.74
C LEU A 65 -21.83 16.87 11.02
N SER A 66 -21.08 17.67 11.79
CA SER A 66 -21.38 19.10 11.91
C SER A 66 -21.39 19.75 10.52
N PRO A 67 -22.21 20.79 10.28
CA PRO A 67 -22.34 21.41 8.96
C PRO A 67 -20.99 21.89 8.40
N THR A 68 -20.09 22.34 9.26
CA THR A 68 -18.72 22.71 8.90
C THR A 68 -17.91 21.52 8.34
N LYS A 69 -18.01 20.35 8.98
CA LYS A 69 -17.29 19.15 8.54
C LYS A 69 -17.84 18.62 7.21
N ALA A 70 -19.15 18.73 6.99
CA ALA A 70 -19.77 18.42 5.70
C ALA A 70 -19.26 19.35 4.58
N ALA A 71 -19.18 20.66 4.85
CA ALA A 71 -18.67 21.65 3.88
C ALA A 71 -17.18 21.46 3.55
N ILE A 72 -16.36 21.06 4.53
CA ILE A 72 -14.93 20.75 4.29
C ILE A 72 -14.80 19.51 3.38
N ARG A 73 -15.60 18.46 3.64
CA ARG A 73 -15.59 17.25 2.82
C ARG A 73 -16.09 17.48 1.40
N SER A 74 -17.11 18.32 1.20
CA SER A 74 -17.58 18.66 -0.14
C SER A 74 -16.52 19.42 -0.94
N LYS A 75 -15.80 20.37 -0.30
CA LYS A 75 -14.68 21.06 -0.95
C LYS A 75 -13.51 20.12 -1.28
N LEU A 76 -13.18 19.19 -0.38
CA LEU A 76 -12.10 18.22 -0.61
C LEU A 76 -12.45 17.22 -1.72
N SER A 77 -13.69 16.73 -1.76
CA SER A 77 -14.14 15.83 -2.83
C SER A 77 -14.11 16.54 -4.19
N ALA A 78 -14.62 17.77 -4.29
CA ALA A 78 -14.57 18.55 -5.52
C ALA A 78 -13.12 18.77 -6.03
N LYS A 79 -12.17 19.10 -5.13
CA LYS A 79 -10.75 19.24 -5.50
C LYS A 79 -10.15 17.94 -6.01
N ARG A 80 -10.45 16.82 -5.34
CA ARG A 80 -9.98 15.49 -5.75
C ARG A 80 -10.51 15.12 -7.12
N ASP A 81 -11.79 15.38 -7.39
CA ASP A 81 -12.42 15.05 -8.67
C ASP A 81 -11.86 15.90 -9.81
N ALA A 82 -11.60 17.19 -9.57
CA ALA A 82 -10.90 18.06 -10.52
C ALA A 82 -9.48 17.54 -10.83
N HIS A 83 -8.72 17.15 -9.81
CA HIS A 83 -7.38 16.59 -9.98
C HIS A 83 -7.39 15.24 -10.71
N LEU A 84 -8.42 14.41 -10.49
CA LEU A 84 -8.60 13.16 -11.24
C LEU A 84 -8.94 13.43 -12.70
N ALA A 85 -9.82 14.39 -12.99
CA ALA A 85 -10.16 14.77 -14.36
C ALA A 85 -8.94 15.32 -15.12
N ASP A 86 -8.14 16.15 -14.46
CA ASP A 86 -6.92 16.72 -15.04
C ASP A 86 -5.86 15.65 -15.31
N TRP A 87 -5.68 14.71 -14.37
CA TRP A 87 -4.80 13.56 -14.58
C TRP A 87 -5.27 12.66 -15.74
N LEU A 88 -6.58 12.43 -15.88
CA LEU A 88 -7.14 11.67 -17.00
C LEU A 88 -6.90 12.39 -18.33
N ALA A 89 -7.10 13.71 -18.39
CA ALA A 89 -6.83 14.53 -19.56
C ALA A 89 -5.34 14.48 -19.96
N PHE A 90 -4.42 14.51 -18.99
CA PHE A 90 -2.99 14.30 -19.25
C PHE A 90 -2.71 12.92 -19.86
N GLN A 91 -3.31 11.86 -19.33
CA GLN A 91 -3.14 10.51 -19.88
C GLN A 91 -3.66 10.40 -21.32
N GLU A 92 -4.78 11.05 -21.63
CA GLU A 92 -5.34 11.09 -22.99
C GLU A 92 -4.46 11.89 -23.95
N ALA A 93 -3.98 13.07 -23.54
CA ALA A 93 -3.07 13.88 -24.34
C ALA A 93 -1.77 13.12 -24.66
N LYS A 94 -1.22 12.41 -23.67
CA LYS A 94 -0.04 11.55 -23.84
C LYS A 94 -0.30 10.41 -24.84
N LYS A 95 -1.48 9.78 -24.82
CA LYS A 95 -1.86 8.76 -25.81
C LYS A 95 -2.01 9.34 -27.23
N GLN A 96 -2.47 10.58 -27.34
CA GLN A 96 -2.66 11.28 -28.62
C GLN A 96 -1.37 11.92 -29.16
N GLY A 97 -0.24 11.83 -28.44
CA GLY A 97 1.03 12.43 -28.83
C GLY A 97 1.02 13.97 -28.81
N LYS A 98 0.04 14.59 -28.13
CA LYS A 98 -0.08 16.04 -27.98
C LYS A 98 0.63 16.50 -26.71
N VAL A 99 1.25 17.68 -26.78
CA VAL A 99 1.83 18.34 -25.59
C VAL A 99 0.68 18.80 -24.69
N TRP A 100 0.61 18.27 -23.46
CA TRP A 100 -0.36 18.70 -22.46
C TRP A 100 0.15 19.96 -21.77
N SER A 101 -0.51 21.09 -22.03
CA SER A 101 -0.40 22.29 -21.21
C SER A 101 -1.40 22.16 -20.06
N GLY A 102 -0.93 21.75 -18.88
CA GLY A 102 -1.77 21.67 -17.68
C GLY A 102 -2.51 22.97 -17.42
N SER A 103 -3.65 22.90 -16.72
CA SER A 103 -4.44 24.07 -16.35
C SER A 103 -3.82 24.86 -15.19
N ASP A 104 -2.58 25.29 -15.36
CA ASP A 104 -1.96 26.37 -14.60
C ASP A 104 -1.68 27.51 -15.59
N GLN A 105 -2.74 28.14 -16.09
CA GLN A 105 -2.66 29.58 -16.29
C GLN A 105 -3.02 30.20 -14.94
N GLU A 106 -1.97 30.44 -14.15
CA GLU A 106 -1.99 31.37 -13.02
C GLU A 106 -2.91 32.54 -13.40
N THR A 107 -4.00 32.68 -12.66
CA THR A 107 -4.72 33.94 -12.56
C THR A 107 -3.81 34.92 -11.82
N ASP A 108 -2.80 35.42 -12.54
CA ASP A 108 -2.07 36.62 -12.20
C ASP A 108 -3.01 37.77 -12.57
N THR A 109 -3.77 38.24 -11.58
CA THR A 109 -4.50 39.51 -11.67
C THR A 109 -3.80 40.52 -10.76
N PRO A 110 -3.44 41.71 -11.28
CA PRO A 110 -2.67 42.74 -10.57
C PRO A 110 -3.42 43.41 -9.42
#